data_AF-A0A920S4S3-F1
#
_entry.id   AF-A0A920S4S3-F1
#
_cell.length_a   1.000
_cell.length_b   1.000
_cell.length_c   1.000
_cell.angle_alpha   90.00
_cell.angle_beta   90.00
_cell.angle_gamma   90.00
#
_symmetry.space_group_name_H-M   'P 1'
#
loop_
_entity.id
_entity.type
_entity.pdbx_description
1 polymer ?
#
loop_
_entity_poly.entity_id
_entity_poly.type
_entity_poly.pdbx_seq_one_letter_code
_entity_poly.pdbx_strand_id
1 'polypeptide(L)'
;MLNQFQKRSARLALAALLLSTALGQAHVGEHPSVHDTVAGIIDRFSKTMSLKELNAMDASKAKSLLTEKELHILATEHITFRVNVPVKVIIIRETAMGDKPFWLKDSGFTPMGFKIPYRVQKWIFG
;
A
#
# COMPACT_ATOMS: atom_id res chain seq x y z
N MET A 1 34.98 -29.55 -28.34
CA MET A 1 35.92 -28.71 -27.54
C MET A 1 35.74 -27.25 -27.94
N LEU A 2 35.22 -26.37 -27.05
CA LEU A 2 35.12 -24.94 -27.36
C LEU A 2 36.51 -24.28 -27.37
N ASN A 3 36.75 -23.40 -28.35
CA ASN A 3 37.99 -22.62 -28.50
C ASN A 3 38.17 -21.63 -27.33
N GLN A 4 39.41 -21.39 -26.91
CA GLN A 4 39.79 -20.52 -25.78
C GLN A 4 39.18 -19.11 -25.90
N PHE A 5 39.07 -18.58 -27.12
CA PHE A 5 38.43 -17.28 -27.40
C PHE A 5 36.92 -17.27 -27.11
N GLN A 6 36.20 -18.34 -27.46
CA GLN A 6 34.77 -18.47 -27.17
C GLN A 6 34.50 -18.59 -25.66
N LYS A 7 35.41 -19.22 -24.91
CA LYS A 7 35.30 -19.30 -23.44
C LYS A 7 35.52 -17.95 -22.77
N ARG A 8 36.42 -17.11 -23.29
CA ARG A 8 36.68 -15.76 -22.78
C ARG A 8 35.53 -14.81 -23.09
N SER A 9 35.01 -14.81 -24.31
CA SER A 9 33.85 -13.99 -24.68
C SER A 9 32.60 -14.39 -23.92
N ALA A 10 32.35 -15.69 -23.70
CA ALA A 10 31.23 -16.18 -22.90
C ALA A 10 31.32 -15.74 -21.43
N ARG A 11 32.53 -15.74 -20.83
CA ARG A 11 32.74 -15.26 -19.46
C ARG A 11 32.54 -13.74 -19.35
N LEU A 12 32.97 -12.97 -20.34
CA LEU A 12 32.74 -11.52 -20.39
C LEU A 12 31.25 -11.19 -20.58
N ALA A 13 30.56 -11.93 -21.43
CA ALA A 13 29.11 -11.78 -21.63
C ALA A 13 28.33 -12.12 -20.35
N LEU A 14 28.72 -13.19 -19.63
CA LEU A 14 28.12 -13.56 -18.35
C LEU A 14 28.41 -12.53 -17.25
N ALA A 15 29.62 -11.99 -17.20
CA ALA A 15 29.97 -10.92 -16.27
C ALA A 15 29.18 -9.63 -16.55
N ALA A 16 29.00 -9.27 -17.82
CA ALA A 16 28.18 -8.13 -18.22
C ALA A 16 26.69 -8.33 -17.88
N LEU A 17 26.16 -9.54 -18.05
CA LEU A 17 24.79 -9.91 -17.68
C LEU A 17 24.57 -9.87 -16.15
N LEU A 18 25.57 -10.29 -15.37
CA LEU A 18 25.52 -10.23 -13.91
C LEU A 18 25.66 -8.80 -13.37
N LEU A 19 26.37 -7.91 -14.08
CA LEU A 19 26.46 -6.49 -13.70
C LEU A 19 25.19 -5.70 -14.03
N SER A 20 24.41 -6.14 -15.02
CA SER A 20 23.22 -5.40 -15.46
C SER A 20 22.01 -5.58 -14.54
N THR A 21 21.99 -6.59 -13.67
CA THR A 21 20.93 -6.76 -12.64
C THR A 21 21.06 -5.78 -11.47
N ALA A 22 22.24 -5.20 -11.23
CA ALA A 22 22.47 -4.24 -10.15
C ALA A 22 21.90 -2.85 -10.44
N LEU A 23 21.72 -2.47 -11.72
CA LEU A 23 21.16 -1.19 -12.15
C LEU A 23 19.63 -1.19 -12.24
N GLY A 24 19.00 -2.36 -12.09
CA GLY A 24 17.55 -2.56 -12.18
C GLY A 24 16.81 -2.48 -10.84
N GLN A 25 17.41 -1.89 -9.79
CA GLN A 25 16.69 -1.61 -8.55
C GLN A 25 15.72 -0.46 -8.82
N ALA A 26 14.53 -0.80 -9.31
CA ALA A 26 13.35 0.05 -9.20
C ALA A 26 12.97 0.12 -7.71
N HIS A 27 13.80 0.80 -6.92
CA HIS A 27 13.45 1.16 -5.56
C HIS A 27 12.24 2.10 -5.66
N VAL A 28 11.06 1.56 -5.34
CA VAL A 28 10.03 2.34 -4.67
C VAL A 28 10.75 3.01 -3.50
N GLY A 29 10.68 4.33 -3.37
CA GLY A 29 11.48 5.09 -2.40
C GLY A 29 11.34 4.54 -0.97
N GLU A 30 12.14 5.07 -0.04
CA GLU A 30 12.19 4.65 1.37
C GLU A 30 10.86 4.97 2.11
N HIS A 31 9.81 4.25 1.74
CA HIS A 31 8.44 4.42 2.19
C HIS A 31 8.00 3.13 2.90
N PRO A 32 7.38 3.24 4.08
CA PRO A 32 6.91 2.07 4.79
C PRO A 32 5.85 1.31 3.99
N SER A 33 6.08 0.02 3.78
CA SER A 33 5.18 -0.85 3.02
C SER A 33 3.88 -1.10 3.80
N VAL A 34 2.74 -0.87 3.15
CA VAL A 34 1.41 -1.24 3.67
C VAL A 34 1.36 -2.74 3.96
N HIS A 35 1.92 -3.57 3.07
CA HIS A 35 1.94 -5.02 3.24
C HIS A 35 2.69 -5.42 4.51
N ASP A 36 3.88 -4.86 4.71
CA ASP A 36 4.72 -5.22 5.86
C ASP A 36 4.12 -4.71 7.16
N THR A 37 3.44 -3.56 7.10
CA THR A 37 2.67 -3.01 8.22
C THR A 37 1.51 -3.93 8.59
N VAL A 38 0.72 -4.38 7.61
CA VAL A 38 -0.38 -5.33 7.84
C VAL A 38 0.15 -6.66 8.40
N ALA A 39 1.24 -7.19 7.84
CA ALA A 39 1.86 -8.42 8.33
C ALA A 39 2.33 -8.27 9.79
N GLY A 40 2.96 -7.13 10.13
CA GLY A 40 3.39 -6.83 11.49
C GLY A 40 2.23 -6.67 12.49
N ILE A 41 1.11 -6.09 12.06
CA ILE A 41 -0.12 -6.02 12.87
C ILE A 41 -0.65 -7.43 13.16
N ILE A 42 -0.77 -8.27 12.14
CA ILE A 42 -1.27 -9.64 12.26
C ILE A 42 -0.37 -10.45 13.22
N ASP A 43 0.96 -10.37 13.03
CA ASP A 43 1.93 -11.03 13.89
C ASP A 43 1.78 -10.58 15.36
N ARG A 44 1.72 -9.27 15.62
CA ARG A 44 1.52 -8.74 16.98
C ARG A 44 0.21 -9.21 17.59
N PHE A 45 -0.88 -9.12 16.85
CA PHE A 45 -2.20 -9.53 17.33
C PHE A 45 -2.21 -11.01 17.69
N SER A 46 -1.61 -11.87 16.84
CA SER A 46 -1.49 -13.31 17.10
C SER A 46 -0.68 -13.67 18.35
N LYS A 47 0.31 -12.83 18.73
CA LYS A 47 1.14 -13.04 19.92
C LYS A 47 0.52 -12.53 21.21
N THR A 48 -0.39 -11.56 21.11
CA THR A 48 -0.94 -10.84 22.27
C THR A 48 -2.36 -11.22 22.62
N MET A 49 -3.07 -11.90 21.71
CA MET A 49 -4.50 -12.22 21.84
C MET A 49 -4.75 -13.69 21.52
N SER A 50 -5.78 -14.27 22.15
CA SER A 50 -6.22 -15.62 21.84
C SER A 50 -6.92 -15.70 20.48
N LEU A 51 -6.90 -16.88 19.85
CA LEU A 51 -7.62 -17.13 18.60
C LEU A 51 -9.11 -16.80 18.69
N LYS A 52 -9.72 -17.02 19.86
CA LYS A 52 -11.13 -16.69 20.11
C LYS A 52 -11.37 -15.17 20.05
N GLU A 53 -10.48 -14.38 20.65
CA GLU A 53 -10.57 -12.92 20.61
C GLU A 53 -10.34 -12.38 19.20
N LEU A 54 -9.38 -12.94 18.46
CA LEU A 54 -9.11 -12.57 17.07
C LEU A 54 -10.31 -12.86 16.16
N ASN A 55 -10.94 -14.03 16.30
CA ASN A 55 -12.10 -14.40 15.49
C ASN A 55 -13.37 -13.60 15.83
N ALA A 56 -13.47 -13.06 17.05
CA ALA A 56 -14.59 -12.23 17.48
C ALA A 56 -14.38 -10.73 17.18
N MET A 57 -13.20 -10.35 16.67
CA MET A 57 -12.85 -8.95 16.46
C MET A 57 -13.52 -8.37 15.21
N ASP A 58 -14.11 -7.18 15.36
CA ASP A 58 -14.59 -6.38 14.24
C ASP A 58 -13.56 -5.32 13.80
N ALA A 59 -13.84 -4.66 12.67
CA ALA A 59 -12.93 -3.65 12.11
C ALA A 59 -12.74 -2.42 13.03
N SER A 60 -13.76 -2.06 13.81
CA SER A 60 -13.71 -0.93 14.74
C SER A 60 -12.76 -1.23 15.90
N LYS A 61 -12.89 -2.43 16.48
CA LYS A 61 -12.04 -2.92 17.55
C LYS A 61 -10.61 -3.11 17.05
N ALA A 62 -10.41 -3.68 15.87
CA ALA A 62 -9.09 -3.79 15.25
C ALA A 62 -8.42 -2.42 15.11
N LYS A 63 -9.14 -1.42 14.56
CA LYS A 63 -8.64 -0.05 14.42
C LYS A 63 -8.22 0.56 15.76
N SER A 64 -8.99 0.32 16.83
CA SER A 64 -8.69 0.86 18.17
C SER A 64 -7.40 0.32 18.80
N LEU A 65 -6.88 -0.79 18.27
CA LEU A 65 -5.67 -1.46 18.75
C LEU A 65 -4.44 -1.16 17.87
N LEU A 66 -4.63 -0.40 16.80
CA LEU A 66 -3.54 0.06 15.94
C LEU A 66 -2.80 1.22 16.60
N THR A 67 -1.49 1.26 16.40
CA THR A 67 -0.68 2.41 16.80
C THR A 67 -0.89 3.57 15.83
N GLU A 68 -0.59 4.80 16.28
CA GLU A 68 -0.65 5.99 15.43
C GLU A 68 0.22 5.86 14.16
N LYS A 69 1.40 5.23 14.29
CA LYS A 69 2.30 4.98 13.15
C LYS A 69 1.64 4.06 12.13
N GLU A 70 1.00 2.99 12.57
CA GLU A 70 0.32 2.04 11.68
C GLU A 70 -0.88 2.68 11.01
N LEU A 71 -1.69 3.43 11.75
CA LEU A 71 -2.81 4.20 11.20
C LEU A 71 -2.33 5.16 10.11
N HIS A 72 -1.22 5.86 10.35
CA HIS A 72 -0.63 6.77 9.38
C HIS A 72 -0.21 6.06 8.09
N ILE A 73 0.51 4.93 8.20
CA ILE A 73 0.98 4.16 7.04
C ILE A 73 -0.21 3.62 6.23
N LEU A 74 -1.20 3.03 6.90
CA LEU A 74 -2.40 2.49 6.25
C LEU A 74 -3.24 3.58 5.55
N ALA A 75 -3.15 4.84 6.01
CA ALA A 75 -3.87 5.96 5.43
C ALA A 75 -3.17 6.58 4.20
N THR A 76 -1.84 6.54 4.13
CA THR A 76 -1.07 7.41 3.23
C THR A 76 -0.25 6.68 2.17
N GLU A 77 0.22 5.46 2.45
CA GLU A 77 1.24 4.79 1.64
C GLU A 77 0.64 3.87 0.55
N HIS A 78 -0.68 3.67 0.54
CA HIS A 78 -1.32 2.83 -0.50
C HIS A 78 -1.43 3.54 -1.85
N ILE A 79 -1.69 4.85 -1.83
CA ILE A 79 -1.83 5.68 -3.04
C ILE A 79 -1.27 7.07 -2.74
N THR A 80 -0.22 7.45 -3.47
CA THR A 80 0.42 8.76 -3.34
C THR A 80 0.52 9.42 -4.71
N PHE A 81 0.20 10.72 -4.78
CA PHE A 81 0.34 11.52 -5.98
C PHE A 81 1.32 12.67 -5.74
N ARG A 82 2.22 12.90 -6.69
CA ARG A 82 3.06 14.10 -6.73
C ARG A 82 2.50 15.03 -7.79
N VAL A 83 2.15 16.25 -7.40
CA VAL A 83 1.56 17.26 -8.29
C VAL A 83 2.40 18.53 -8.25
N ASN A 84 2.60 19.14 -9.41
CA ASN A 84 3.32 20.40 -9.57
C ASN A 84 2.37 21.59 -9.88
N VAL A 85 1.08 21.32 -9.98
CA VAL A 85 0.02 22.30 -10.19
C VAL A 85 -1.14 22.01 -9.25
N PRO A 86 -2.00 23.00 -8.91
CA PRO A 86 -3.20 22.75 -8.12
C PRO A 86 -4.10 21.70 -8.80
N VAL A 87 -4.50 20.68 -8.05
CA VAL A 87 -5.41 19.62 -8.54
C VAL A 87 -6.62 19.48 -7.63
N LYS A 88 -7.67 18.88 -8.20
CA LYS A 88 -8.86 18.46 -7.45
C LYS A 88 -8.87 16.94 -7.36
N VAL A 89 -8.71 16.40 -6.15
CA VAL A 89 -8.74 14.95 -5.90
C VAL A 89 -10.15 14.51 -5.56
N ILE A 90 -10.64 13.50 -6.27
CA ILE A 90 -11.96 12.93 -6.10
C ILE A 90 -11.84 11.43 -5.81
N ILE A 91 -12.47 10.98 -4.73
CA ILE A 91 -12.56 9.55 -4.40
C ILE A 91 -13.96 9.05 -4.72
N ILE A 92 -14.02 7.96 -5.49
CA ILE A 92 -15.24 7.25 -5.84
C ILE A 92 -15.16 5.87 -5.18
N ARG A 93 -16.11 5.55 -4.30
CA ARG A 93 -16.19 4.23 -3.66
C ARG A 93 -17.56 3.61 -3.84
N GLU A 94 -17.59 2.30 -3.99
CA GLU A 94 -18.83 1.55 -3.91
C GLU A 94 -19.30 1.47 -2.45
N THR A 95 -20.59 1.74 -2.20
CA THR A 95 -21.16 1.74 -0.84
C THR A 95 -21.30 0.34 -0.26
N ALA A 96 -21.28 -0.69 -1.10
CA ALA A 96 -21.34 -2.09 -0.69
C ALA A 96 -20.01 -2.60 -0.13
N MET A 97 -18.89 -1.90 -0.34
CA MET A 97 -17.56 -2.28 0.15
C MET A 97 -17.35 -2.00 1.65
N GLY A 98 -18.40 -2.19 2.46
CA GLY A 98 -18.37 -1.99 3.91
C GLY A 98 -18.27 -0.53 4.35
N ASP A 99 -17.69 -0.34 5.53
CA ASP A 99 -17.58 0.97 6.17
C ASP A 99 -16.70 1.96 5.40
N LYS A 100 -16.90 3.25 5.68
CA LYS A 100 -16.10 4.31 5.07
C LYS A 100 -14.64 4.18 5.52
N PRO A 101 -13.66 4.44 4.63
CA PRO A 101 -12.26 4.49 5.03
C PRO A 101 -12.07 5.45 6.18
N PHE A 102 -11.40 5.00 7.23
CA PHE A 102 -11.32 5.75 8.48
C PHE A 102 -10.62 7.10 8.34
N TRP A 103 -9.66 7.19 7.41
CA TRP A 103 -8.82 8.35 7.17
C TRP A 103 -9.49 9.43 6.32
N LEU A 104 -10.63 9.12 5.68
CA LEU A 104 -11.23 9.98 4.66
C LEU A 104 -11.64 11.35 5.23
N LYS A 105 -12.33 11.35 6.38
CA LYS A 105 -12.77 12.57 7.05
C LYS A 105 -11.58 13.36 7.61
N ASP A 106 -10.64 12.66 8.25
CA ASP A 106 -9.49 13.26 8.91
C ASP A 106 -8.52 13.89 7.88
N SER A 107 -8.52 13.38 6.65
CA SER A 107 -7.76 13.91 5.51
C SER A 107 -8.47 15.08 4.80
N GLY A 108 -9.53 15.66 5.37
CA GLY A 108 -10.21 16.83 4.80
C GLY A 108 -11.16 16.55 3.62
N PHE A 109 -11.45 15.29 3.30
CA PHE A 109 -12.43 14.99 2.26
C PHE A 109 -13.85 15.20 2.77
N THR A 110 -14.67 15.86 1.95
CA THR A 110 -16.10 16.06 2.21
C THR A 110 -16.95 15.30 1.19
N PRO A 111 -18.11 14.74 1.61
CA PRO A 111 -18.99 14.02 0.70
C PRO A 111 -19.66 15.02 -0.25
N MET A 112 -19.67 14.72 -1.55
CA MET A 112 -20.27 15.61 -2.55
C MET A 112 -21.81 15.55 -2.61
N GLY A 113 -22.48 14.83 -1.70
CA GLY A 113 -23.95 14.81 -1.60
C GLY A 113 -24.70 14.03 -2.69
N PHE A 114 -24.02 13.57 -3.75
CA PHE A 114 -24.65 12.80 -4.82
C PHE A 114 -24.47 11.29 -4.61
N LYS A 115 -25.60 10.58 -4.46
CA LYS A 115 -25.68 9.14 -4.69
C LYS A 115 -26.03 8.96 -6.17
N ILE A 116 -25.08 8.52 -6.98
CA ILE A 116 -25.39 8.10 -8.36
C ILE A 116 -26.37 6.92 -8.24
N PRO A 117 -27.46 6.82 -9.05
CA PRO A 117 -28.18 5.55 -9.12
C PRO A 117 -27.13 4.48 -9.41
N TYR A 118 -27.14 3.36 -8.69
CA TYR A 118 -26.02 2.40 -8.57
C TYR A 118 -24.96 2.76 -7.50
N ARG A 119 -25.31 2.62 -6.21
CA ARG A 119 -24.41 2.21 -5.09
C ARG A 119 -23.02 2.88 -4.98
N VAL A 120 -22.85 4.15 -5.33
CA VAL A 120 -21.55 4.84 -5.30
C VAL A 120 -21.59 6.12 -4.46
N GLN A 121 -20.54 6.38 -3.68
CA GLN A 121 -20.31 7.63 -2.94
C GLN A 121 -19.07 8.37 -3.46
N LYS A 122 -19.22 9.68 -3.66
CA LYS A 122 -18.20 10.58 -4.21
C LYS A 122 -17.71 11.57 -3.15
N TRP A 123 -16.40 11.76 -3.02
CA TRP A 123 -15.76 12.66 -2.04
C TRP A 123 -14.78 13.60 -2.72
N ILE A 124 -14.70 14.85 -2.26
CA ILE A 124 -13.81 15.89 -2.80
C ILE A 124 -12.89 16.39 -1.70
N PHE A 125 -11.62 16.58 -2.04
CA PHE A 125 -10.65 17.28 -1.20
C PHE A 125 -10.89 18.79 -1.32
N GLY A 126 -11.06 19.48 -0.18
CA GLY A 126 -11.37 20.90 -0.09
C GLY A 126 -10.42 21.63 0.83
#